data_AF-A0A0D8Y7U6-F1
#
_entry.id   AF-A0A0D8Y7U6-F1
#
_cell.length_a   1.000
_cell.length_b   1.000
_cell.length_c   1.000
_cell.angle_alpha   90.00
_cell.angle_beta   90.00
_cell.angle_gamma   90.00
#
_symmetry.space_group_name_H-M   'P 1'
#
loop_
_entity.id
_entity.type
_entity.pdbx_description
1 polymer ?
#
loop_
_entity_poly.entity_id
_entity_poly.type
_entity_poly.pdbx_seq_one_letter_code
_entity_poly.pdbx_strand_id
1 'polypeptide(L)'
;MFLTRSEYDRGVNTFSPEGRLFQVEYAIEAVKLGSTSIGIRTKEGVLLAAEKRSTSKLMVNDAIEKISKVDEHVGITFAGLIADSRTLVERAQIEAQNFWFTYNRKIRIEDVTQSVANLALQFGDDDVKSIGAASDGAEQNLKEQYHDNMTLKEALKVALAILKQVMEEKLNSANVEVVVIKPIKDSKGRQIGTFERISNKDLDVVISNL
;
A
#
# COMPACT_ATOMS: atom_id res chain seq x y z
N MET A 1 -21.36 13.44 1.78
CA MET A 1 -22.65 12.78 1.52
C MET A 1 -23.25 13.37 0.24
N PHE A 2 -23.10 12.70 -0.90
CA PHE A 2 -23.65 13.16 -2.18
C PHE A 2 -25.18 12.95 -2.17
N LEU A 3 -25.92 14.05 -2.08
CA LEU A 3 -27.36 14.06 -1.78
C LEU A 3 -28.27 14.10 -3.03
N THR A 4 -27.73 13.86 -4.23
CA THR A 4 -28.54 13.73 -5.45
C THR A 4 -28.04 12.53 -6.26
N ARG A 5 -28.78 11.41 -6.19
CA ARG A 5 -28.58 10.29 -7.11
C ARG A 5 -29.02 10.75 -8.50
N SER A 6 -28.07 11.22 -9.28
CA SER A 6 -28.25 11.54 -10.69
C SER A 6 -28.33 10.23 -11.49
N GLU A 7 -29.08 10.17 -12.60
CA GLU A 7 -29.13 8.98 -13.47
C GLU A 7 -27.74 8.53 -13.97
N TYR A 8 -26.76 9.45 -13.98
CA TYR A 8 -25.38 9.19 -14.38
C TYR A 8 -24.56 8.38 -13.37
N ASP A 9 -25.07 8.15 -12.15
CA ASP A 9 -24.37 7.38 -11.12
C ASP A 9 -24.64 5.87 -11.15
N ARG A 10 -25.64 5.43 -11.95
CA ARG A 10 -26.08 4.02 -11.98
C ARG A 10 -25.27 3.13 -12.92
N GLY A 11 -24.76 3.70 -14.01
CA GLY A 11 -23.93 2.97 -14.97
C GLY A 11 -22.46 3.05 -14.58
N VAL A 12 -21.74 1.93 -14.66
CA VAL A 12 -20.31 1.87 -14.32
C VAL A 12 -19.45 2.72 -15.25
N ASN A 13 -19.82 2.75 -16.54
CA ASN A 13 -19.10 3.46 -17.59
C ASN A 13 -19.88 4.70 -18.10
N THR A 14 -20.79 5.24 -17.28
CA THR A 14 -21.58 6.42 -17.66
C THR A 14 -20.86 7.70 -17.21
N PHE A 15 -20.51 8.55 -18.18
CA PHE A 15 -19.95 9.87 -17.89
C PHE A 15 -21.02 10.84 -17.38
N SER A 16 -20.68 11.65 -16.39
CA SER A 16 -21.48 12.80 -15.96
C SER A 16 -21.43 13.92 -17.01
N PRO A 17 -22.34 14.92 -16.95
CA PRO A 17 -22.28 16.11 -17.81
C PRO A 17 -20.95 16.87 -17.73
N GLU A 18 -20.23 16.73 -16.62
CA GLU A 18 -18.89 17.30 -16.39
C GLU A 18 -17.74 16.40 -16.85
N GLY A 19 -18.03 15.25 -17.49
CA GLY A 19 -17.04 14.30 -17.99
C GLY A 19 -16.41 13.43 -16.90
N ARG A 20 -17.09 13.21 -15.77
CA ARG A 20 -16.57 12.46 -14.62
C ARG A 20 -17.18 11.06 -14.56
N LEU A 21 -16.40 10.09 -14.06
CA LEU A 21 -16.87 8.74 -13.77
C LEU A 21 -17.18 8.62 -12.27
N PHE A 22 -18.45 8.74 -11.89
CA PHE A 22 -18.83 8.75 -10.48
C PHE A 22 -18.49 7.46 -9.74
N GLN A 23 -18.54 6.29 -10.41
CA GLN A 23 -18.15 5.02 -9.77
C GLN A 23 -16.67 4.99 -9.37
N VAL A 24 -15.79 5.60 -10.17
CA VAL A 24 -14.36 5.72 -9.83
C VAL A 24 -14.18 6.64 -8.63
N GLU A 25 -14.91 7.76 -8.59
CA GLU A 25 -14.84 8.68 -7.45
C GLU A 25 -15.38 8.06 -6.16
N TYR A 26 -16.48 7.32 -6.24
CA TYR A 26 -17.02 6.58 -5.11
C TYR A 26 -16.06 5.49 -4.64
N ALA A 27 -15.36 4.82 -5.55
CA ALA A 27 -14.30 3.88 -5.19
C ALA A 27 -13.15 4.59 -4.46
N ILE A 28 -12.73 5.78 -4.93
CA ILE A 28 -11.69 6.58 -4.24
C ILE A 28 -12.16 6.99 -2.84
N GLU A 29 -13.43 7.39 -2.67
CA GLU A 29 -14.01 7.67 -1.35
C GLU A 29 -14.06 6.41 -0.47
N ALA A 30 -14.33 5.23 -1.02
CA ALA A 30 -14.29 3.98 -0.28
C ALA A 30 -12.87 3.63 0.20
N VAL A 31 -11.83 3.96 -0.60
CA VAL A 31 -10.43 3.82 -0.16
C VAL A 31 -10.16 4.72 1.05
N LYS A 32 -10.77 5.92 1.15
CA LYS A 32 -10.60 6.86 2.30
C LYS A 32 -11.09 6.29 3.62
N LEU A 33 -12.02 5.33 3.58
CA LEU A 33 -12.54 4.68 4.78
C LEU A 33 -11.64 3.51 5.25
N GLY A 34 -10.70 3.07 4.40
CA GLY A 34 -9.76 1.99 4.71
C GLY A 34 -8.73 2.37 5.77
N SER A 35 -8.11 1.35 6.38
CA SER A 35 -7.00 1.59 7.31
C SER A 35 -5.76 2.10 6.59
N THR A 36 -5.05 3.03 7.22
CA THR A 36 -3.97 3.82 6.62
C THR A 36 -2.79 2.92 6.23
N SER A 37 -2.13 3.24 5.13
CA SER A 37 -0.88 2.58 4.71
C SER A 37 0.09 3.61 4.13
N ILE A 38 1.37 3.48 4.47
CA ILE A 38 2.42 4.45 4.20
C ILE A 38 3.59 3.73 3.53
N GLY A 39 4.19 4.35 2.51
CA GLY A 39 5.43 3.90 1.90
C GLY A 39 6.48 5.02 1.92
N ILE A 40 7.70 4.72 2.38
CA ILE A 40 8.82 5.67 2.40
C ILE A 40 10.03 5.06 1.70
N ARG A 41 10.55 5.75 0.69
CA ARG A 41 11.78 5.38 -0.01
C ARG A 41 12.96 6.13 0.58
N THR A 42 13.98 5.39 0.98
CA THR A 42 15.28 5.90 1.45
C THR A 42 16.41 5.41 0.54
N LYS A 43 17.64 5.89 0.77
CA LYS A 43 18.84 5.38 0.08
C LYS A 43 19.18 3.95 0.49
N GLU A 44 18.76 3.54 1.68
CA GLU A 44 19.04 2.22 2.26
C GLU A 44 17.97 1.17 1.89
N GLY A 45 16.82 1.59 1.38
CA GLY A 45 15.72 0.70 1.04
C GLY A 45 14.35 1.37 1.07
N VAL A 46 13.30 0.57 0.97
CA VAL A 46 11.90 1.02 1.03
C VAL A 46 11.25 0.49 2.30
N LEU A 47 10.49 1.33 2.99
CA LEU A 47 9.67 0.98 4.14
C LEU A 47 8.20 1.00 3.73
N LEU A 48 7.43 -0.03 4.10
CA LEU A 48 5.99 -0.04 4.05
C LEU A 48 5.46 -0.20 5.48
N ALA A 49 4.53 0.65 5.90
CA ALA A 49 3.88 0.58 7.21
C ALA A 49 2.36 0.66 7.05
N ALA A 50 1.60 -0.19 7.72
CA ALA A 50 0.16 -0.25 7.61
C ALA A 50 -0.54 -0.40 8.96
N GLU A 51 -1.64 0.33 9.13
CA GLU A 51 -2.57 0.17 10.26
C GLU A 51 -3.38 -1.12 10.09
N LYS A 52 -3.35 -1.97 11.12
CA LYS A 52 -4.23 -3.13 11.28
C LYS A 52 -5.41 -2.72 12.17
N ARG A 53 -6.53 -2.42 11.54
CA ARG A 53 -7.77 -2.08 12.26
C ARG A 53 -8.48 -3.36 12.69
N SER A 54 -8.56 -3.58 14.00
CA SER A 54 -9.29 -4.72 14.58
C SER A 54 -10.68 -4.29 15.01
N THR A 55 -11.71 -5.02 14.60
CA THR A 55 -13.10 -4.70 14.97
C THR A 55 -13.52 -5.37 16.28
N SER A 56 -12.75 -6.35 16.77
CA SER A 56 -13.05 -7.10 17.98
C SER A 56 -11.80 -7.65 18.64
N LYS A 57 -11.77 -7.65 19.98
CA LYS A 57 -10.71 -8.27 20.79
C LYS A 57 -10.58 -9.79 20.58
N LEU A 58 -11.60 -10.43 20.00
CA LEU A 58 -11.57 -11.87 19.68
C LEU A 58 -10.86 -12.16 18.36
N MET A 59 -10.59 -11.14 17.54
CA MET A 59 -9.83 -11.31 16.31
C MET A 59 -8.36 -11.55 16.60
N VAL A 60 -7.79 -12.53 15.90
CA VAL A 60 -6.35 -12.77 15.91
C VAL A 60 -5.68 -11.74 15.01
N ASN A 61 -5.07 -10.72 15.60
CA ASN A 61 -4.46 -9.61 14.86
C ASN A 61 -3.35 -10.06 13.88
N ASP A 62 -2.67 -11.17 14.18
CA ASP A 62 -1.63 -11.73 13.31
C ASP A 62 -2.20 -12.35 12.02
N ALA A 63 -3.50 -12.67 11.98
CA ALA A 63 -4.17 -13.14 10.77
C ALA A 63 -4.56 -11.99 9.82
N ILE A 64 -4.52 -10.74 10.29
CA ILE A 64 -4.80 -9.56 9.47
C ILE A 64 -3.50 -9.14 8.79
N GLU A 65 -3.32 -9.58 7.54
CA GLU A 65 -2.20 -9.11 6.71
C GLU A 65 -2.63 -7.94 5.83
N LYS A 66 -1.98 -6.79 5.99
CA LYS A 66 -2.14 -5.57 5.19
C LYS A 66 -0.96 -5.32 4.27
N ILE A 67 0.16 -6.01 4.51
CA ILE A 67 1.34 -5.99 3.64
C ILE A 67 1.59 -7.42 3.15
N SER A 68 1.53 -7.61 1.82
CA SER A 68 1.70 -8.92 1.19
C SER A 68 3.00 -8.96 0.39
N LYS A 69 3.70 -10.09 0.47
CA LYS A 69 4.88 -10.37 -0.34
C LYS A 69 4.44 -10.87 -1.73
N VAL A 70 4.92 -10.20 -2.78
CA VAL A 70 4.67 -10.59 -4.18
C VAL A 70 5.82 -11.42 -4.74
N ASP A 71 7.04 -10.99 -4.47
CA ASP A 71 8.29 -11.70 -4.80
C ASP A 71 9.32 -11.35 -3.70
N GLU A 72 10.52 -11.91 -3.77
CA GLU A 72 11.61 -11.65 -2.83
C GLU A 72 11.93 -10.17 -2.65
N HIS A 73 11.82 -9.39 -3.73
CA HIS A 73 12.14 -7.97 -3.79
C HIS A 73 10.92 -7.05 -3.92
N VAL A 74 9.70 -7.60 -3.83
CA VAL A 74 8.45 -6.85 -4.07
C VAL A 74 7.48 -7.08 -2.92
N GLY A 75 7.08 -5.98 -2.29
CA GLY A 75 6.00 -5.93 -1.30
C GLY A 75 4.89 -4.98 -1.77
N ILE A 76 3.65 -5.33 -1.44
CA ILE A 76 2.46 -4.51 -1.70
C ILE A 76 1.75 -4.25 -0.39
N THR A 77 1.27 -3.02 -0.20
CA THR A 77 0.27 -2.68 0.81
C THR A 77 -0.94 -2.04 0.12
N PHE A 78 -2.10 -2.06 0.77
CA PHE A 78 -3.35 -1.62 0.16
C PHE A 78 -4.23 -0.89 1.18
N ALA A 79 -5.10 0.00 0.70
CA ALA A 79 -6.16 0.65 1.46
C ALA A 79 -7.50 0.41 0.78
N GLY A 80 -8.61 0.47 1.53
CA GLY A 80 -9.95 0.15 1.06
C GLY A 80 -10.36 -1.30 1.30
N LEU A 81 -11.06 -1.90 0.34
CA LEU A 81 -11.64 -3.24 0.46
C LEU A 81 -10.58 -4.34 0.38
N ILE A 82 -10.44 -5.10 1.47
CA ILE A 82 -9.45 -6.18 1.59
C ILE A 82 -9.74 -7.35 0.62
N ALA A 83 -11.01 -7.57 0.28
CA ALA A 83 -11.38 -8.63 -0.66
C ALA A 83 -10.79 -8.36 -2.06
N ASP A 84 -10.93 -7.13 -2.54
CA ASP A 84 -10.45 -6.73 -3.87
C ASP A 84 -8.92 -6.71 -3.93
N SER A 85 -8.26 -6.30 -2.83
CA SER A 85 -6.81 -6.28 -2.77
C SER A 85 -6.19 -7.68 -2.91
N ARG A 86 -6.86 -8.75 -2.45
CA ARG A 86 -6.39 -10.12 -2.63
C ARG A 86 -6.29 -10.50 -4.11
N THR A 87 -7.30 -10.14 -4.90
CA THR A 87 -7.29 -10.37 -6.35
C THR A 87 -6.16 -9.61 -7.03
N LEU A 88 -5.91 -8.36 -6.63
CA LEU A 88 -4.81 -7.55 -7.17
C LEU A 88 -3.43 -8.10 -6.78
N VAL A 89 -3.27 -8.57 -5.54
CA VAL A 89 -2.03 -9.20 -5.05
C VAL A 89 -1.77 -10.52 -5.78
N GLU A 90 -2.78 -11.35 -5.97
CA GLU A 90 -2.66 -12.61 -6.71
C GLU A 90 -2.24 -12.35 -8.17
N ARG A 91 -2.85 -11.36 -8.83
CA ARG A 91 -2.44 -10.94 -10.18
C ARG A 91 -0.98 -10.51 -10.24
N ALA A 92 -0.51 -9.78 -9.23
CA ALA A 92 0.88 -9.35 -9.11
C ALA A 92 1.83 -10.54 -8.92
N GLN A 93 1.45 -11.51 -8.08
CA GLN A 93 2.22 -12.74 -7.83
C GLN A 93 2.34 -13.58 -9.09
N ILE A 94 1.22 -13.81 -9.79
CA ILE A 94 1.20 -14.54 -11.06
C ILE A 94 2.09 -13.86 -12.10
N GLU A 95 2.02 -12.53 -12.23
CA GLU A 95 2.88 -11.80 -13.16
C GLU A 95 4.36 -11.97 -12.84
N ALA A 96 4.73 -11.82 -11.55
CA ALA A 96 6.12 -11.95 -11.12
C ALA A 96 6.68 -13.35 -11.42
N GLN A 97 5.90 -14.40 -11.16
CA GLN A 97 6.29 -15.78 -11.45
C GLN A 97 6.36 -16.07 -12.95
N ASN A 98 5.39 -15.61 -13.73
CA ASN A 98 5.39 -15.76 -15.19
C ASN A 98 6.60 -15.07 -15.82
N PHE A 99 6.94 -13.87 -15.35
CA PHE A 99 8.09 -13.13 -15.84
C PHE A 99 9.40 -13.83 -15.49
N TRP A 100 9.51 -14.37 -14.28
CA TRP A 100 10.66 -15.18 -13.90
C TRP A 100 10.76 -16.45 -14.75
N PHE A 101 9.65 -17.16 -14.97
CA PHE A 101 9.61 -18.35 -15.81
C PHE A 101 10.02 -18.06 -17.27
N THR A 102 9.51 -16.96 -17.83
CA THR A 102 9.71 -16.60 -19.25
C THR A 102 11.10 -16.02 -19.50
N TYR A 103 11.55 -15.10 -18.64
CA TYR A 103 12.75 -14.30 -18.89
C TYR A 103 13.93 -14.66 -17.98
N ASN A 104 13.74 -15.61 -17.05
CA ASN A 104 14.74 -16.03 -16.06
C ASN A 104 15.40 -14.87 -15.31
N ARG A 105 14.62 -13.82 -15.04
CA ARG A 105 15.05 -12.62 -14.32
C ARG A 105 13.92 -12.11 -13.43
N LYS A 106 14.28 -11.38 -12.38
CA LYS A 106 13.32 -10.75 -11.49
C LYS A 106 12.60 -9.60 -12.21
N ILE A 107 11.28 -9.51 -12.00
CA ILE A 107 10.42 -8.49 -12.60
C ILE A 107 10.74 -7.09 -12.04
N ARG A 108 10.61 -6.04 -12.85
CA ARG A 108 10.76 -4.66 -12.35
C ARG A 108 9.50 -4.23 -11.63
N ILE A 109 9.62 -3.31 -10.66
CA ILE A 109 8.48 -2.78 -9.92
C ILE A 109 7.45 -2.17 -10.88
N GLU A 110 7.91 -1.40 -11.86
CA GLU A 110 7.07 -0.79 -12.89
C GLU A 110 6.23 -1.81 -13.66
N ASP A 111 6.81 -2.97 -14.02
CA ASP A 111 6.12 -4.01 -14.78
C ASP A 111 5.02 -4.67 -13.92
N VAL A 112 5.29 -4.93 -12.63
CA VAL A 112 4.28 -5.43 -11.68
C VAL A 112 3.16 -4.40 -11.49
N THR A 113 3.51 -3.14 -11.26
CA THR A 113 2.53 -2.05 -11.09
C THR A 113 1.66 -1.89 -12.32
N GLN A 114 2.24 -1.96 -13.52
CA GLN A 114 1.49 -1.87 -14.77
C GLN A 114 0.54 -3.05 -14.95
N SER A 115 0.97 -4.26 -14.61
CA SER A 115 0.12 -5.46 -14.64
C SER A 115 -1.10 -5.34 -13.71
N VAL A 116 -0.90 -4.86 -12.48
CA VAL A 116 -1.99 -4.64 -11.52
C VAL A 116 -2.91 -3.51 -12.00
N ALA A 117 -2.34 -2.42 -12.54
CA ALA A 117 -3.11 -1.32 -13.09
C ALA A 117 -3.97 -1.75 -14.29
N ASN A 118 -3.44 -2.63 -15.15
CA ASN A 118 -4.20 -3.17 -16.28
C ASN A 118 -5.39 -4.00 -15.81
N LEU A 119 -5.23 -4.81 -14.76
CA LEU A 119 -6.37 -5.54 -14.17
C LEU A 119 -7.40 -4.59 -13.54
N ALA A 120 -6.96 -3.51 -12.89
CA ALA A 120 -7.86 -2.52 -12.33
C ALA A 120 -8.63 -1.74 -13.43
N LEU A 121 -7.97 -1.44 -14.55
CA LEU A 121 -8.60 -0.79 -15.71
C LEU A 121 -9.61 -1.71 -16.41
N GLN A 122 -9.35 -3.02 -16.45
CA GLN A 122 -10.28 -4.01 -17.04
C GLN A 122 -11.67 -4.05 -16.36
N PHE A 123 -11.83 -3.41 -15.20
CA PHE A 123 -13.14 -3.26 -14.56
C PHE A 123 -14.10 -2.34 -15.36
N GLY A 124 -13.57 -1.59 -16.34
CA GLY A 124 -14.34 -0.93 -17.40
C GLY A 124 -13.41 -0.47 -18.52
N ASP A 125 -13.45 -1.12 -19.69
CA ASP A 125 -12.85 -0.57 -20.92
C ASP A 125 -13.52 0.77 -21.27
N ASP A 126 -12.97 1.87 -20.75
CA ASP A 126 -12.28 2.94 -21.48
C ASP A 126 -11.57 3.86 -20.46
N ASP A 127 -10.31 4.19 -20.76
CA ASP A 127 -9.28 4.77 -19.89
C ASP A 127 -9.71 5.92 -18.94
N VAL A 128 -9.24 5.89 -17.66
CA VAL A 128 -8.54 6.99 -16.93
C VAL A 128 -8.12 6.54 -15.51
N LYS A 129 -6.91 6.95 -15.09
CA LYS A 129 -6.22 6.64 -13.82
C LYS A 129 -6.35 7.75 -12.75
N SER A 130 -6.57 7.37 -11.47
CA SER A 130 -5.92 7.97 -10.27
C SER A 130 -6.17 7.13 -8.99
N ILE A 131 -5.26 7.23 -8.00
CA ILE A 131 -5.18 6.48 -6.72
C ILE A 131 -5.20 7.53 -5.59
N GLY A 132 -6.04 7.48 -4.56
CA GLY A 132 -6.02 6.60 -3.38
C GLY A 132 -5.85 7.47 -2.11
N ALA A 133 -6.24 6.97 -0.94
CA ALA A 133 -6.79 7.85 0.09
C ALA A 133 -6.04 7.92 1.43
N ALA A 134 -5.36 9.05 1.61
CA ALA A 134 -5.11 9.81 2.84
C ALA A 134 -4.09 10.93 2.52
N SER A 135 -4.16 11.47 1.28
CA SER A 135 -3.18 12.41 0.74
C SER A 135 -3.01 13.58 1.69
N ASP A 136 -4.03 14.40 1.91
CA ASP A 136 -3.70 15.78 2.25
C ASP A 136 -3.00 15.93 3.62
N GLY A 137 -3.44 15.23 4.67
CA GLY A 137 -2.82 15.32 6.00
C GLY A 137 -1.54 14.49 6.17
N ALA A 138 -1.54 13.23 5.69
CA ALA A 138 -0.37 12.36 5.81
C ALA A 138 0.71 12.70 4.79
N GLU A 139 0.33 13.08 3.57
CA GLU A 139 1.23 13.58 2.52
C GLU A 139 1.80 14.94 2.91
N GLN A 140 1.04 15.84 3.54
CA GLN A 140 1.60 17.09 4.06
C GLN A 140 2.62 16.82 5.17
N ASN A 141 2.27 16.02 6.20
CA ASN A 141 3.22 15.66 7.25
C ASN A 141 4.44 14.91 6.71
N LEU A 142 4.24 14.01 5.75
CA LEU A 142 5.32 13.29 5.10
C LEU A 142 6.19 14.25 4.30
N LYS A 143 5.63 15.18 3.52
CA LYS A 143 6.40 16.19 2.78
C LYS A 143 7.19 17.13 3.69
N GLU A 144 6.65 17.46 4.86
CA GLU A 144 7.33 18.30 5.84
C GLU A 144 8.50 17.58 6.55
N GLN A 145 8.35 16.28 6.82
CA GLN A 145 9.36 15.50 7.56
C GLN A 145 10.33 14.73 6.66
N TYR A 146 9.99 14.50 5.39
CA TYR A 146 10.79 13.72 4.45
C TYR A 146 11.98 14.51 3.89
N HIS A 147 13.12 13.83 3.73
CA HIS A 147 14.25 14.33 2.98
C HIS A 147 15.03 13.18 2.30
N ASP A 148 15.64 13.45 1.15
CA ASP A 148 16.29 12.43 0.30
C ASP A 148 17.43 11.65 0.98
N ASN A 149 18.04 12.22 2.03
CA ASN A 149 19.14 11.61 2.80
C ASN A 149 18.68 10.85 4.05
N MET A 150 17.39 10.58 4.20
CA MET A 150 16.83 9.89 5.37
C MET A 150 17.30 8.43 5.44
N THR A 151 17.67 7.97 6.64
CA THR A 151 17.99 6.57 6.93
C THR A 151 16.72 5.73 7.12
N LEU A 152 16.81 4.40 7.04
CA LEU A 152 15.65 3.54 7.30
C LEU A 152 15.11 3.69 8.72
N LYS A 153 15.98 3.98 9.70
CA LYS A 153 15.57 4.20 11.10
C LYS A 153 14.78 5.48 11.26
N GLU A 154 15.19 6.55 10.60
CA GLU A 154 14.46 7.82 10.58
C GLU A 154 13.13 7.65 9.84
N ALA A 155 13.13 6.99 8.68
CA ALA A 155 11.91 6.69 7.94
C ALA A 155 10.92 5.88 8.77
N LEU A 156 11.40 4.89 9.53
CA LEU A 156 10.56 4.11 10.44
C LEU A 156 9.91 5.00 11.52
N LYS A 157 10.68 5.92 12.12
CA LYS A 157 10.15 6.86 13.11
C LYS A 157 9.10 7.79 12.49
N VAL A 158 9.37 8.35 11.32
CA VAL A 158 8.43 9.24 10.62
C VAL A 158 7.16 8.50 10.26
N ALA A 159 7.25 7.29 9.68
CA ALA A 159 6.08 6.48 9.34
C ALA A 159 5.22 6.18 10.58
N LEU A 160 5.83 5.76 11.69
CA LEU A 160 5.12 5.45 12.92
C LEU A 160 4.56 6.71 13.61
N ALA A 161 5.24 7.86 13.52
CA ALA A 161 4.74 9.14 14.03
C ALA A 161 3.50 9.61 13.27
N ILE A 162 3.52 9.49 11.94
CA ILE A 162 2.35 9.79 11.08
C ILE A 162 1.20 8.83 11.42
N LEU A 163 1.47 7.52 11.54
CA LEU A 163 0.45 6.56 11.97
C LEU A 163 -0.13 6.92 13.36
N LYS A 164 0.72 7.27 14.33
CA LYS A 164 0.28 7.71 15.67
C LYS A 164 -0.67 8.92 15.64
N GLN A 165 -0.48 9.83 14.69
CA GLN A 165 -1.31 11.03 14.55
C GLN A 165 -2.64 10.75 13.81
N VAL A 166 -2.63 9.83 12.85
CA VAL A 166 -3.79 9.55 11.97
C VAL A 166 -4.67 8.42 12.51
N MET A 167 -4.12 7.51 13.31
CA MET A 167 -4.87 6.40 13.89
C MET A 167 -5.82 6.85 15.01
N GLU A 168 -7.02 6.28 15.02
CA GLU A 168 -8.01 6.48 16.09
C GLU A 168 -7.59 5.76 17.38
N GLU A 169 -7.01 4.56 17.25
CA GLU A 169 -6.50 3.78 18.37
C GLU A 169 -5.05 4.14 18.73
N LYS A 170 -4.70 3.94 20.00
CA LYS A 170 -3.30 4.11 20.45
C LYS A 170 -2.39 3.11 19.73
N LEU A 171 -1.37 3.65 19.06
CA LEU A 171 -0.31 2.90 18.38
C LEU A 171 0.33 1.84 19.29
N ASN A 172 0.40 0.60 18.81
CA ASN A 172 1.11 -0.51 19.44
C ASN A 172 1.59 -1.51 18.37
N SER A 173 2.49 -2.44 18.71
CA SER A 173 3.00 -3.42 17.75
C SER A 173 1.95 -4.41 17.22
N ALA A 174 0.83 -4.59 17.93
CA ALA A 174 -0.23 -5.50 17.49
C ALA A 174 -1.15 -4.88 16.42
N ASN A 175 -1.32 -3.55 16.41
CA ASN A 175 -2.18 -2.82 15.48
C ASN A 175 -1.42 -2.13 14.33
N VAL A 176 -0.12 -2.37 14.20
CA VAL A 176 0.68 -1.90 13.06
C VAL A 176 1.46 -3.06 12.46
N GLU A 177 1.63 -3.02 11.16
CA GLU A 177 2.48 -3.93 10.40
C GLU A 177 3.52 -3.11 9.64
N VAL A 178 4.79 -3.49 9.72
CA VAL A 178 5.87 -2.78 9.02
C VAL A 178 6.79 -3.77 8.31
N VAL A 179 7.14 -3.43 7.08
CA VAL A 179 8.04 -4.20 6.22
C VAL A 179 9.12 -3.29 5.68
N VAL A 180 10.35 -3.78 5.66
CA VAL A 180 11.47 -3.14 4.99
C VAL A 180 11.89 -3.99 3.79
N ILE A 181 12.13 -3.35 2.67
CA ILE A 181 12.71 -3.94 1.47
C ILE A 181 14.09 -3.33 1.28
N LYS A 182 15.15 -4.11 1.57
CA LYS A 182 16.55 -3.66 1.47
C LYS A 182 17.20 -4.16 0.17
N PRO A 183 18.06 -3.37 -0.48
CA PRO A 183 18.86 -3.85 -1.59
C PRO A 183 19.95 -4.79 -1.09
N ILE A 184 19.98 -6.01 -1.59
CA ILE A 184 20.98 -7.05 -1.39
C ILE A 184 21.62 -7.37 -2.75
N LYS A 185 22.85 -7.91 -2.76
CA LYS A 185 23.43 -8.49 -3.98
C LYS A 185 23.30 -10.01 -3.94
N ASP A 186 22.77 -10.59 -5.02
CA ASP A 186 22.75 -12.03 -5.24
C ASP A 186 24.20 -12.56 -5.42
N SER A 187 24.38 -13.87 -5.30
CA SER A 187 25.59 -14.63 -5.64
C SER A 187 26.23 -14.26 -7.00
N LYS A 188 25.41 -13.78 -7.94
CA LYS A 188 25.83 -13.30 -9.27
C LYS A 188 26.11 -11.78 -9.34
N GLY A 189 26.17 -11.10 -8.20
CA GLY A 189 26.42 -9.65 -8.11
C GLY A 189 25.24 -8.74 -8.51
N ARG A 190 24.08 -9.31 -8.86
CA ARG A 190 22.87 -8.57 -9.24
C ARG A 190 22.23 -7.96 -8.01
N GLN A 191 21.82 -6.69 -8.09
CA GLN A 191 21.09 -6.03 -7.02
C GLN A 191 19.65 -6.56 -6.99
N ILE A 192 19.32 -7.31 -5.94
CA ILE A 192 18.01 -7.84 -5.60
C ILE A 192 17.47 -7.11 -4.37
N GLY A 193 16.17 -7.11 -4.14
CA GLY A 193 15.59 -6.65 -2.88
C GLY A 193 15.33 -7.84 -1.95
N THR A 194 15.24 -7.60 -0.65
CA THR A 194 14.79 -8.60 0.32
C THR A 194 13.68 -8.03 1.19
N PHE A 195 12.52 -8.67 1.10
CA PHE A 195 11.34 -8.39 1.92
C PHE A 195 11.54 -8.93 3.34
N GLU A 196 11.60 -8.04 4.32
CA GLU A 196 11.78 -8.35 5.74
C GLU A 196 10.66 -7.71 6.57
N ARG A 197 9.87 -8.53 7.27
CA ARG A 197 8.87 -8.03 8.23
C ARG A 197 9.58 -7.65 9.53
N ILE A 198 9.32 -6.45 10.06
CA ILE A 198 9.86 -6.03 11.36
C ILE A 198 9.10 -6.77 12.47
N SER A 199 9.82 -7.31 13.45
CA SER A 199 9.20 -8.02 14.57
C SER A 199 8.46 -7.07 15.52
N ASN A 200 7.42 -7.57 16.19
CA ASN A 200 6.68 -6.77 17.17
C ASN A 200 7.58 -6.22 18.28
N LYS A 201 8.60 -6.98 18.70
CA LYS A 201 9.59 -6.55 19.71
C LYS A 201 10.38 -5.33 19.26
N ASP A 202 10.82 -5.32 18.00
CA ASP A 202 11.59 -4.20 17.45
C ASP A 202 10.70 -2.98 17.24
N LEU A 203 9.43 -3.18 16.86
CA LEU A 203 8.44 -2.12 16.78
C LEU A 203 8.18 -1.50 18.16
N ASP A 204 8.00 -2.29 19.21
CA ASP A 204 7.77 -1.79 20.57
C ASP A 204 8.92 -0.89 21.06
N VAL A 205 10.17 -1.25 20.72
CA VAL A 205 11.34 -0.43 21.04
C VAL A 205 11.28 0.92 20.33
N VAL A 206 10.86 0.98 19.07
CA VAL A 206 10.74 2.26 18.37
C VAL A 206 9.54 3.05 18.88
N ILE A 207 8.39 2.40 19.10
CA ILE A 207 7.15 3.01 19.56
C ILE A 207 7.31 3.65 20.94
N SER A 208 8.02 3.00 21.86
CA SER A 208 8.31 3.55 23.19
C SER A 208 9.18 4.82 23.17
N ASN A 209 9.90 5.06 22.07
CA ASN A 209 10.76 6.23 21.86
C ASN A 209 10.11 7.33 20.99
N LEU A 210 8.80 7.22 20.69
CA LEU A 210 7.98 8.20 19.93
C LEU A 210 7.05 9.01 20.82
#